data_AF-A0A7S2C6H0-F1
#
_entry.id   AF-A0A7S2C6H0-F1
#
_cell.length_a   1.000
_cell.length_b   1.000
_cell.length_c   1.000
_cell.angle_alpha   90.00
_cell.angle_beta   90.00
_cell.angle_gamma   90.00
#
_symmetry.space_group_name_H-M   'P 1'
#
loop_
_entity.id
_entity.type
_entity.pdbx_description
1 polymer ?
#
loop_
_entity_poly.entity_id
_entity_poly.type
_entity_poly.pdbx_seq_one_letter_code
_entity_poly.pdbx_strand_id
1 'polypeptide(L)'
;LPQGSWAWPQVAGYQILIDRFATPNETYCERLEDYCGGNLPGIREKIDYLESLGVDGVVLSPVVEQMPHGYHGYWTKDLYSVNPEYGNEQDVRELVVLLHERKMKAIIDVNLNHAGGPKTNASDPASVSELNPFNHPSFFHAENCSLMHNEDYEKGPTYLEKCKLYGLPDYNHENPVVWQRLMAFVRSHVDKYG
;
A
#
# COMPACT_ATOMS: atom_id res chain seq x y z
N LEU A 1 7.40 3.84 -26.51
CA LEU A 1 7.22 4.82 -25.41
C LEU A 1 8.13 6.01 -25.72
N PRO A 2 7.64 7.27 -25.67
CA PRO A 2 8.47 8.44 -26.01
C PRO A 2 9.60 8.63 -24.98
N GLN A 3 10.77 9.04 -25.47
CA GLN A 3 11.95 9.32 -24.67
C GLN A 3 11.76 10.57 -23.80
N GLY A 4 11.57 10.37 -22.50
CA GLY A 4 11.88 11.32 -21.43
C GLY A 4 12.70 10.56 -20.39
N SER A 5 13.77 11.13 -19.84
CA SER A 5 14.69 10.39 -18.98
C SER A 5 14.04 10.01 -17.63
N TRP A 6 13.47 8.82 -17.54
CA TRP A 6 13.03 8.16 -16.30
C TRP A 6 14.21 7.71 -15.41
N ALA A 7 15.38 8.32 -15.57
CA ALA A 7 16.48 8.08 -14.64
C ALA A 7 16.04 8.56 -13.25
N TRP A 8 16.36 7.77 -12.23
CA TRP A 8 16.48 8.25 -10.86
C TRP A 8 17.94 8.68 -10.68
N PRO A 9 18.33 9.91 -11.07
CA PRO A 9 19.58 10.49 -10.55
C PRO A 9 19.46 10.66 -9.03
N GLN A 10 20.40 11.33 -8.38
CA GLN A 10 20.29 11.68 -6.96
C GLN A 10 18.97 12.45 -6.72
N VAL A 11 17.94 11.75 -6.23
CA VAL A 11 16.60 12.28 -5.90
C VAL A 11 16.49 12.30 -4.39
N ALA A 12 16.13 13.44 -3.81
CA ALA A 12 15.70 13.52 -2.43
C ALA A 12 14.22 13.15 -2.32
N GLY A 13 13.90 12.01 -1.71
CA GLY A 13 12.54 11.54 -1.50
C GLY A 13 12.00 11.89 -0.11
N TYR A 14 10.70 12.22 -0.03
CA TYR A 14 9.98 12.42 1.23
C TYR A 14 8.90 11.35 1.43
N GLN A 15 9.00 10.53 2.47
CA GLN A 15 8.01 9.49 2.75
C GLN A 15 6.84 10.05 3.58
N ILE A 16 5.62 9.77 3.13
CA ILE A 16 4.37 10.19 3.75
C ILE A 16 3.55 8.97 4.14
N LEU A 17 3.35 8.83 5.45
CA LEU A 17 2.26 8.03 6.00
C LEU A 17 0.98 8.88 5.91
N ILE A 18 0.11 8.57 4.94
CA ILE A 18 -1.02 9.44 4.52
C ILE A 18 -1.87 9.86 5.73
N ASP A 19 -2.25 8.90 6.57
CA ASP A 19 -3.08 9.12 7.75
C ASP A 19 -2.48 10.07 8.81
N ARG A 20 -1.16 10.31 8.77
CA ARG A 20 -0.42 11.01 9.84
C ARG A 20 0.19 12.34 9.43
N PHE A 21 0.22 12.65 8.14
CA PHE A 21 0.96 13.81 7.66
C PHE A 21 0.18 15.11 7.75
N ALA A 22 -1.05 15.14 7.21
CA ALA A 22 -1.86 16.36 7.13
C ALA A 22 -3.28 16.06 7.60
N THR A 23 -3.50 16.14 8.91
CA THR A 23 -4.79 15.92 9.57
C THR A 23 -5.61 17.23 9.58
N PRO A 24 -6.87 17.25 9.09
CA PRO A 24 -7.65 18.49 8.91
C PRO A 24 -7.85 19.37 10.15
N ASN A 25 -7.77 18.82 11.36
CA ASN A 25 -8.06 19.55 12.60
C ASN A 25 -6.85 19.72 13.54
N GLU A 26 -5.65 19.22 13.16
CA GLU A 26 -4.46 19.16 14.03
C GLU A 26 -4.76 18.62 15.46
N THR A 27 -5.84 17.85 15.60
CA THR A 27 -6.28 17.29 16.87
C THR A 27 -5.38 16.13 17.24
N TYR A 28 -5.02 16.05 18.52
CA TYR A 28 -4.26 14.93 19.07
C TYR A 28 -4.92 13.60 18.71
N CYS A 29 -4.18 12.69 18.08
CA CYS A 29 -4.68 11.37 17.75
C CYS A 29 -4.67 10.49 19.00
N GLU A 30 -5.85 10.29 19.60
CA GLU A 30 -5.97 9.58 20.88
C GLU A 30 -5.66 8.09 20.78
N ARG A 31 -6.03 7.46 19.66
CA ARG A 31 -5.84 6.01 19.42
C ARG A 31 -4.89 5.82 18.25
N LEU A 32 -3.61 5.66 18.54
CA LEU A 32 -2.54 5.53 17.54
C LEU A 32 -2.62 4.24 16.71
N GLU A 33 -3.44 3.28 17.12
CA GLU A 33 -3.75 2.05 16.38
C GLU A 33 -4.90 2.23 15.37
N ASP A 34 -5.54 3.40 15.35
CA ASP A 34 -6.65 3.72 14.46
C ASP A 34 -6.25 4.84 13.47
N TYR A 35 -7.17 5.14 12.55
CA TYR A 35 -7.03 6.30 11.66
C TYR A 35 -7.06 7.61 12.44
N CYS A 36 -6.10 8.47 12.17
CA CYS A 36 -5.98 9.83 12.73
C CYS A 36 -6.54 10.90 11.77
N GLY A 37 -6.90 10.52 10.54
CA GLY A 37 -7.67 11.35 9.61
C GLY A 37 -6.84 12.17 8.63
N GLY A 38 -5.53 11.92 8.53
CA GLY A 38 -4.72 12.44 7.43
C GLY A 38 -5.17 11.84 6.10
N ASN A 39 -5.18 12.66 5.04
CA ASN A 39 -5.79 12.27 3.78
C ASN A 39 -5.12 12.94 2.57
N LEU A 40 -5.46 12.47 1.37
CA LEU A 40 -4.88 12.94 0.11
C LEU A 40 -5.15 14.45 -0.14
N PRO A 41 -6.37 14.97 0.09
CA PRO A 41 -6.61 16.42 0.06
C PRO A 41 -5.68 17.22 0.98
N GLY A 42 -5.49 16.77 2.22
CA GLY A 42 -4.59 17.41 3.18
C GLY A 42 -3.13 17.44 2.71
N ILE A 43 -2.65 16.38 2.05
CA ILE A 43 -1.31 16.38 1.44
C ILE A 43 -1.21 17.46 0.36
N ARG A 44 -2.23 17.62 -0.50
CA ARG A 44 -2.24 18.66 -1.54
C ARG A 44 -2.18 20.06 -0.94
N GLU A 45 -2.87 20.31 0.17
CA GLU A 45 -2.80 21.59 0.89
C GLU A 45 -1.39 21.90 1.45
N LYS A 46 -0.55 20.87 1.60
CA LYS A 46 0.85 20.99 2.05
C LYS A 46 1.86 20.91 0.89
N ILE A 47 1.43 21.04 -0.36
CA ILE A 47 2.34 20.95 -1.51
C ILE A 47 3.47 21.99 -1.45
N ASP A 48 3.17 23.21 -1.00
CA ASP A 48 4.16 24.29 -0.90
C ASP A 48 5.22 23.99 0.18
N TYR A 49 4.82 23.30 1.26
CA TYR A 49 5.77 22.80 2.26
C TYR A 49 6.73 21.79 1.64
N LEU A 50 6.22 20.82 0.89
CA LEU A 50 7.04 19.81 0.21
C LEU A 50 8.00 20.46 -0.79
N GLU A 51 7.53 21.42 -1.60
CA GLU A 51 8.39 22.17 -2.52
C GLU A 51 9.46 22.96 -1.77
N SER A 52 9.13 23.61 -0.65
CA SER A 52 10.08 24.39 0.14
C SER A 52 11.22 23.57 0.76
N LEU A 53 10.99 22.27 1.00
CA LEU A 53 12.03 21.35 1.46
C LEU A 53 13.05 21.01 0.36
N GLY A 54 12.72 21.31 -0.91
CA GLY A 54 13.56 20.99 -2.06
C GLY A 54 13.60 19.49 -2.38
N VAL A 55 12.53 18.75 -2.07
CA VAL A 55 12.45 17.32 -2.40
C VAL A 55 12.07 17.12 -3.86
N ASP A 56 12.64 16.08 -4.47
CA ASP A 56 12.43 15.72 -5.87
C ASP A 56 11.26 14.74 -6.06
N GLY A 57 10.75 14.16 -4.97
CA GLY A 57 9.63 13.25 -5.01
C GLY A 57 9.07 12.86 -3.66
N VAL A 58 7.85 12.34 -3.69
CA VAL A 58 7.08 11.92 -2.52
C VAL A 58 6.78 10.43 -2.62
N VAL A 59 7.00 9.71 -1.52
CA VAL A 59 6.63 8.29 -1.37
C VAL A 59 5.41 8.20 -0.50
N LEU A 60 4.28 7.82 -1.07
CA LEU A 60 3.02 7.63 -0.37
C LEU A 60 2.92 6.18 0.13
N SER A 61 2.43 5.98 1.36
CA SER A 61 1.88 4.69 1.79
C SER A 61 0.89 4.12 0.76
N PRO A 62 0.63 2.80 0.76
CA PRO A 62 -0.29 2.23 -0.21
C PRO A 62 -1.68 2.85 -0.11
N VAL A 63 -2.22 3.25 -1.27
CA VAL A 63 -3.48 4.02 -1.37
C VAL A 63 -4.73 3.13 -1.46
N VAL A 64 -4.56 1.82 -1.65
CA VAL A 64 -5.66 0.88 -1.85
C VAL A 64 -6.47 0.67 -0.57
N GLU A 65 -7.71 0.21 -0.70
CA GLU A 65 -8.58 -0.05 0.45
C GLU A 65 -8.00 -1.09 1.40
N GLN A 66 -8.14 -0.82 2.69
CA GLN A 66 -7.55 -1.59 3.78
C GLN A 66 -8.64 -2.24 4.64
N MET A 67 -8.26 -3.29 5.36
CA MET A 67 -9.04 -3.81 6.46
C MET A 67 -9.22 -2.74 7.55
N PRO A 68 -10.22 -2.88 8.45
CA PRO A 68 -10.37 -1.98 9.60
C PRO A 68 -9.05 -1.79 10.36
N HIS A 69 -8.76 -0.54 10.76
CA HIS A 69 -7.53 -0.13 11.42
C HIS A 69 -6.24 -0.21 10.57
N GLY A 70 -6.32 -0.53 9.27
CA GLY A 70 -5.18 -0.57 8.36
C GLY A 70 -4.62 0.80 7.95
N TYR A 71 -4.54 1.77 8.88
CA TYR A 71 -4.16 3.17 8.63
C TYR A 71 -2.78 3.37 8.00
N HIS A 72 -1.93 2.35 8.04
CA HIS A 72 -0.59 2.38 7.47
C HIS A 72 -0.55 1.93 6.01
N GLY A 73 -1.62 1.32 5.50
CA GLY A 73 -1.75 0.89 4.11
C GLY A 73 -1.27 -0.54 3.80
N TYR A 74 -0.93 -1.34 4.81
CA TYR A 74 -0.34 -2.68 4.59
C TYR A 74 -1.27 -3.85 4.93
N TRP A 75 -2.55 -3.60 5.21
CA TRP A 75 -3.57 -4.62 5.44
C TRP A 75 -4.64 -4.63 4.34
N THR A 76 -4.21 -4.84 3.10
CA THR A 76 -5.04 -4.67 1.90
C THR A 76 -6.31 -5.50 1.95
N LYS A 77 -7.45 -4.85 1.72
CA LYS A 77 -8.77 -5.48 1.55
C LYS A 77 -9.18 -5.53 0.08
N ASP A 78 -9.09 -4.40 -0.63
CA ASP A 78 -9.45 -4.31 -2.05
C ASP A 78 -8.36 -3.60 -2.84
N LEU A 79 -7.72 -4.32 -3.77
CA LEU A 79 -6.67 -3.80 -4.65
C LEU A 79 -7.17 -2.79 -5.71
N TYR A 80 -8.47 -2.71 -5.96
CA TYR A 80 -9.03 -1.91 -7.05
C TYR A 80 -9.75 -0.65 -6.60
N SER A 81 -9.89 -0.48 -5.28
CA SER A 81 -10.52 0.67 -4.66
C SER A 81 -9.47 1.48 -3.87
N VAL A 82 -9.60 2.80 -3.85
CA VAL A 82 -8.82 3.66 -2.96
C VAL A 82 -9.39 3.57 -1.55
N ASN A 83 -8.53 3.62 -0.53
CA ASN A 83 -8.96 3.64 0.86
C ASN A 83 -9.87 4.85 1.12
N PRO A 84 -11.14 4.64 1.49
CA PRO A 84 -12.09 5.73 1.70
C PRO A 84 -11.68 6.68 2.84
N GLU A 85 -10.86 6.22 3.79
CA GLU A 85 -10.31 7.08 4.86
C GLU A 85 -9.29 8.10 4.32
N TYR A 86 -8.66 7.81 3.18
CA TYR A 86 -7.69 8.72 2.54
C TYR A 86 -8.31 9.63 1.49
N GLY A 87 -9.48 9.27 0.95
CA GLY A 87 -10.14 9.95 -0.16
C GLY A 87 -10.64 8.99 -1.23
N ASN A 88 -10.60 9.42 -2.49
CA ASN A 88 -11.06 8.62 -3.63
C ASN A 88 -10.04 8.60 -4.80
N GLU A 89 -10.38 7.91 -5.90
CA GLU A 89 -9.50 7.81 -7.08
C GLU A 89 -9.13 9.19 -7.67
N GLN A 90 -10.06 10.15 -7.67
CA GLN A 90 -9.82 11.50 -8.17
C GLN A 90 -8.82 12.24 -7.29
N ASP A 91 -8.87 12.06 -5.96
CA ASP A 91 -7.91 12.69 -5.06
C ASP A 91 -6.48 12.21 -5.30
N VAL A 92 -6.28 10.92 -5.60
CA VAL A 92 -4.97 10.36 -5.98
C VAL A 92 -4.48 11.02 -7.27
N ARG A 93 -5.33 11.07 -8.31
CA ARG A 93 -4.99 11.67 -9.61
C ARG A 93 -4.59 13.14 -9.46
N GLU A 94 -5.38 13.91 -8.72
CA GLU A 94 -5.13 15.33 -8.50
C GLU A 94 -3.84 15.58 -7.73
N LEU A 95 -3.51 14.74 -6.72
CA LEU A 95 -2.23 14.85 -6.02
C LEU A 95 -1.04 14.54 -6.94
N VAL A 96 -1.12 13.48 -7.75
CA VAL A 96 -0.03 13.12 -8.67
C VAL A 96 0.18 14.20 -9.74
N VAL A 97 -0.89 14.74 -10.31
CA VAL A 97 -0.82 15.87 -11.26
C VAL A 97 -0.13 17.07 -10.60
N LEU A 98 -0.55 17.43 -9.39
CA LEU A 98 0.01 18.57 -8.66
C LEU A 98 1.51 18.38 -8.34
N LEU A 99 1.93 17.16 -7.96
CA LEU A 99 3.35 16.83 -7.78
C LEU A 99 4.12 17.03 -9.08
N HIS A 100 3.61 16.52 -10.21
CA HIS A 100 4.25 16.66 -11.51
C HIS A 100 4.34 18.12 -11.98
N GLU A 101 3.33 18.95 -11.72
CA GLU A 101 3.37 20.40 -12.00
C GLU A 101 4.50 21.12 -11.25
N ARG A 102 4.84 20.63 -10.06
CA ARG A 102 5.98 21.10 -9.25
C ARG A 102 7.29 20.35 -9.54
N LYS A 103 7.33 19.55 -10.62
CA LYS A 103 8.49 18.71 -11.02
C LYS A 103 8.90 17.68 -9.95
N MET A 104 8.01 17.35 -9.02
CA MET A 104 8.18 16.27 -8.06
C MET A 104 7.64 14.95 -8.62
N LYS A 105 8.31 13.84 -8.33
CA LYS A 105 7.84 12.49 -8.67
C LYS A 105 6.89 11.95 -7.61
N ALA A 106 5.92 11.14 -8.02
CA ALA A 106 5.11 10.34 -7.11
C ALA A 106 5.59 8.87 -7.10
N ILE A 107 5.81 8.32 -5.90
CA ILE A 107 5.96 6.88 -5.69
C ILE A 107 4.78 6.45 -4.81
N ILE A 108 3.99 5.50 -5.28
CA ILE A 108 2.93 4.87 -4.49
C ILE A 108 3.49 3.52 -4.05
N ASP A 109 3.60 3.32 -2.74
CA ASP A 109 4.02 2.05 -2.17
C ASP A 109 2.99 0.95 -2.48
N VAL A 110 3.47 -0.28 -2.70
CA VAL A 110 2.65 -1.44 -3.08
C VAL A 110 3.02 -2.66 -2.26
N ASN A 111 2.04 -3.20 -1.56
CA ASN A 111 2.19 -4.49 -0.87
C ASN A 111 1.70 -5.62 -1.76
N LEU A 112 2.64 -6.46 -2.20
CA LEU A 112 2.35 -7.65 -3.01
C LEU A 112 2.67 -8.96 -2.28
N ASN A 113 3.01 -8.91 -0.99
CA ASN A 113 3.35 -10.10 -0.21
C ASN A 113 2.09 -10.74 0.39
N HIS A 114 1.24 -9.95 1.03
CA HIS A 114 0.10 -10.44 1.78
C HIS A 114 -1.16 -9.58 1.58
N ALA A 115 -2.29 -10.13 2.02
CA ALA A 115 -3.58 -9.44 2.11
C ALA A 115 -4.11 -9.45 3.55
N GLY A 116 -5.21 -8.74 3.78
CA GLY A 116 -5.94 -8.81 5.03
C GLY A 116 -5.18 -8.19 6.21
N GLY A 117 -5.75 -8.35 7.40
CA GLY A 117 -5.17 -7.85 8.65
C GLY A 117 -4.99 -8.96 9.68
N PRO A 118 -4.66 -8.62 10.94
CA PRO A 118 -4.33 -9.61 11.98
C PRO A 118 -5.46 -10.59 12.32
N LYS A 119 -6.70 -10.28 11.94
CA LYS A 119 -7.88 -11.13 12.15
C LYS A 119 -8.24 -11.98 10.92
N THR A 120 -7.55 -11.82 9.81
CA THR A 120 -7.87 -12.51 8.56
C THR A 120 -7.20 -13.90 8.53
N ASN A 121 -8.00 -14.96 8.51
CA ASN A 121 -7.52 -16.33 8.39
C ASN A 121 -7.56 -16.81 6.93
N ALA A 122 -6.39 -16.92 6.30
CA ALA A 122 -6.24 -17.34 4.90
C ALA A 122 -6.86 -18.72 4.58
N SER A 123 -6.97 -19.61 5.57
CA SER A 123 -7.49 -20.97 5.38
C SER A 123 -9.01 -21.06 5.58
N ASP A 124 -9.65 -20.00 6.08
CA ASP A 124 -11.10 -19.92 6.25
C ASP A 124 -11.74 -19.16 5.06
N PRO A 125 -12.52 -19.84 4.20
CA PRO A 125 -13.21 -19.20 3.08
C PRO A 125 -14.07 -18.00 3.49
N ALA A 126 -14.71 -18.03 4.66
CA ALA A 126 -15.51 -16.90 5.12
C ALA A 126 -14.63 -15.70 5.45
N SER A 127 -13.48 -15.94 6.09
CA SER A 127 -12.57 -14.88 6.49
C SER A 127 -11.90 -14.15 5.32
N VAL A 128 -11.69 -14.80 4.18
CA VAL A 128 -11.11 -14.16 2.99
C VAL A 128 -12.15 -13.68 1.99
N SER A 129 -13.43 -13.98 2.21
CA SER A 129 -14.50 -13.70 1.22
C SER A 129 -14.64 -12.23 0.83
N GLU A 130 -14.26 -11.30 1.71
CA GLU A 130 -14.30 -9.85 1.48
C GLU A 130 -13.06 -9.28 0.76
N LEU A 131 -12.01 -10.09 0.58
CA LEU A 131 -10.78 -9.65 -0.08
C LEU A 131 -10.96 -9.62 -1.60
N ASN A 132 -10.60 -8.50 -2.24
CA ASN A 132 -10.74 -8.33 -3.68
C ASN A 132 -9.37 -8.11 -4.34
N PRO A 133 -8.97 -8.94 -5.34
CA PRO A 133 -9.70 -10.03 -5.99
C PRO A 133 -9.47 -11.43 -5.40
N PHE A 134 -8.81 -11.52 -4.24
CA PHE A 134 -8.31 -12.77 -3.68
C PHE A 134 -9.25 -13.36 -2.61
N ASN A 135 -10.49 -13.61 -3.01
CA ASN A 135 -11.58 -14.02 -2.13
C ASN A 135 -11.71 -15.52 -1.86
N HIS A 136 -10.62 -16.30 -2.00
CA HIS A 136 -10.65 -17.75 -1.82
C HIS A 136 -9.31 -18.26 -1.26
N PRO A 137 -9.29 -19.25 -0.36
CA PRO A 137 -8.05 -19.76 0.25
C PRO A 137 -6.98 -20.23 -0.74
N SER A 138 -7.38 -20.69 -1.93
CA SER A 138 -6.45 -21.14 -2.98
C SER A 138 -5.55 -20.03 -3.57
N PHE A 139 -5.81 -18.77 -3.24
CA PHE A 139 -4.95 -17.64 -3.63
C PHE A 139 -3.80 -17.39 -2.64
N PHE A 140 -3.79 -18.11 -1.52
CA PHE A 140 -2.79 -17.95 -0.46
C PHE A 140 -1.98 -19.24 -0.27
N HIS A 141 -0.80 -19.11 0.32
CA HIS A 141 0.01 -20.24 0.75
C HIS A 141 -0.73 -21.06 1.81
N ALA A 142 -0.68 -22.39 1.67
CA ALA A 142 -1.40 -23.33 2.53
C ALA A 142 -0.57 -23.76 3.74
N GLU A 143 0.70 -23.37 3.78
CA GLU A 143 1.67 -23.67 4.79
C GLU A 143 1.17 -23.21 6.17
N ASN A 144 1.19 -24.14 7.12
CA ASN A 144 0.82 -23.87 8.51
C ASN A 144 2.05 -23.40 9.29
N CYS A 145 2.57 -22.23 8.92
CA CYS A 145 3.70 -21.58 9.58
C CYS A 145 3.51 -20.06 9.59
N SER A 146 4.27 -19.38 10.45
CA SER A 146 4.30 -17.92 10.53
C SER A 146 5.70 -17.43 10.84
N LEU A 147 6.04 -16.27 10.29
CA LEU A 147 7.25 -15.52 10.60
C LEU A 147 6.90 -14.55 11.74
N MET A 148 7.28 -14.90 12.97
CA MET A 148 6.92 -14.16 14.18
C MET A 148 8.16 -13.73 14.98
N HIS A 149 9.29 -14.40 14.78
CA HIS A 149 10.48 -14.25 15.58
C HIS A 149 11.73 -14.13 14.70
N ASN A 150 12.77 -13.46 15.20
CA ASN A 150 13.98 -13.23 14.43
C ASN A 150 14.71 -14.54 14.03
N GLU A 151 14.58 -15.60 14.81
CA GLU A 151 15.13 -16.92 14.49
C GLU A 151 14.47 -17.56 13.25
N ASP A 152 13.26 -17.12 12.89
CA ASP A 152 12.58 -17.60 11.69
C ASP A 152 13.34 -17.23 10.40
N TYR A 153 14.15 -16.16 10.43
CA TYR A 153 14.97 -15.73 9.30
C TYR A 153 16.10 -16.71 8.94
N GLU A 154 16.44 -17.63 9.85
CA GLU A 154 17.47 -18.65 9.63
C GLU A 154 16.91 -19.94 9.00
N LYS A 155 15.59 -20.08 8.89
CA LYS A 155 14.91 -21.30 8.40
C LYS A 155 14.96 -21.49 6.87
N GLY A 156 15.66 -20.59 6.17
CA GLY A 156 15.91 -20.67 4.73
C GLY A 156 14.85 -19.99 3.86
N PRO A 157 15.14 -19.81 2.55
CA PRO A 157 14.35 -18.96 1.67
C PRO A 157 12.91 -19.43 1.49
N THR A 158 12.68 -20.73 1.34
CA THR A 158 11.30 -21.26 1.18
C THR A 158 10.42 -21.00 2.40
N TYR A 159 10.99 -21.02 3.61
CA TYR A 159 10.23 -20.66 4.81
C TYR A 159 9.90 -19.17 4.82
N LEU A 160 10.86 -18.32 4.42
CA LEU A 160 10.67 -16.87 4.34
C LEU A 160 9.66 -16.43 3.28
N GLU A 161 9.61 -17.15 2.16
CA GLU A 161 8.76 -16.81 1.02
C GLU A 161 7.32 -17.34 1.14
N LYS A 162 7.07 -18.34 1.99
CA LYS A 162 5.76 -19.02 2.07
C LYS A 162 5.07 -18.97 3.43
N CYS A 163 5.80 -18.61 4.48
CA CYS A 163 5.21 -18.52 5.81
C CYS A 163 4.57 -17.16 6.04
N LYS A 164 3.43 -17.18 6.71
CA LYS A 164 2.61 -15.99 6.98
C LYS A 164 3.37 -15.00 7.84
N LEU A 165 3.75 -13.86 7.27
CA LEU A 165 4.38 -12.77 8.03
C LEU A 165 3.39 -12.25 9.08
N TYR A 166 3.71 -12.40 10.36
CA TYR A 166 2.80 -12.06 11.46
C TYR A 166 1.38 -12.65 11.34
N GLY A 167 1.25 -13.84 10.73
CA GLY A 167 -0.04 -14.50 10.52
C GLY A 167 -0.89 -13.93 9.38
N LEU A 168 -0.38 -12.94 8.64
CA LEU A 168 -1.09 -12.31 7.53
C LEU A 168 -1.23 -13.30 6.35
N PRO A 169 -2.40 -13.33 5.67
CA PRO A 169 -2.61 -14.11 4.45
C PRO A 169 -1.55 -13.87 3.37
N ASP A 170 -0.66 -14.84 3.21
CA ASP A 170 0.48 -14.76 2.30
C ASP A 170 0.08 -15.22 0.88
N TYR A 171 0.26 -14.38 -0.13
CA TYR A 171 -0.16 -14.69 -1.49
C TYR A 171 0.64 -15.86 -2.07
N ASN A 172 -0.03 -16.78 -2.75
CA ASN A 172 0.63 -17.86 -3.48
C ASN A 172 1.10 -17.37 -4.85
N HIS A 173 2.31 -16.83 -4.95
CA HIS A 173 2.83 -16.26 -6.21
C HIS A 173 3.08 -17.33 -7.29
N GLU A 174 3.23 -18.60 -6.93
CA GLU A 174 3.33 -19.71 -7.90
C GLU A 174 2.01 -20.02 -8.58
N ASN A 175 0.88 -19.61 -7.99
CA ASN A 175 -0.41 -19.65 -8.67
C ASN A 175 -0.42 -18.59 -9.80
N PRO A 176 -0.48 -19.00 -11.09
CA PRO A 176 -0.38 -18.05 -12.20
C PRO A 176 -1.51 -17.02 -12.21
N VAL A 177 -2.67 -17.35 -11.65
CA VAL A 177 -3.80 -16.41 -11.51
C VAL A 177 -3.45 -15.30 -10.51
N VAL A 178 -2.78 -15.64 -9.41
CA VAL A 178 -2.34 -14.66 -8.40
C VAL A 178 -1.30 -13.73 -9.00
N TRP A 179 -0.24 -14.29 -9.57
CA TRP A 179 0.80 -13.52 -10.23
C TRP A 179 0.25 -12.56 -11.29
N GLN A 180 -0.59 -13.06 -12.20
CA GLN A 180 -1.16 -12.25 -13.28
C GLN A 180 -2.02 -11.10 -12.75
N ARG A 181 -2.82 -11.34 -11.71
CA ARG A 181 -3.67 -10.30 -11.09
C ARG A 181 -2.84 -9.24 -10.38
N LEU A 182 -1.82 -9.62 -9.61
CA LEU A 182 -0.91 -8.67 -8.95
C LEU A 182 -0.17 -7.81 -9.98
N MET A 183 0.34 -8.41 -11.06
CA MET A 183 1.01 -7.66 -12.12
C MET A 183 0.04 -6.75 -12.89
N ALA A 184 -1.19 -7.19 -13.13
CA ALA A 184 -2.23 -6.37 -13.74
C ALA A 184 -2.62 -5.18 -12.84
N PHE A 185 -2.70 -5.40 -11.52
CA PHE A 185 -2.91 -4.34 -10.52
C PHE A 185 -1.82 -3.26 -10.60
N VAL A 186 -0.54 -3.66 -10.59
CA VAL A 186 0.59 -2.71 -10.66
C VAL A 186 0.55 -1.89 -11.95
N ARG A 187 0.34 -2.55 -13.10
CA ARG A 187 0.24 -1.86 -14.40
C ARG A 187 -0.93 -0.88 -14.43
N SER A 188 -2.10 -1.33 -13.95
CA SER A 188 -3.29 -0.48 -13.84
C SER A 188 -3.05 0.75 -12.97
N HIS A 189 -2.31 0.62 -11.87
CA HIS A 189 -1.97 1.76 -11.01
C HIS A 189 -1.09 2.79 -11.74
N VAL A 190 -0.05 2.34 -12.44
CA VAL A 190 0.80 3.22 -13.25
C VAL A 190 -0.02 3.89 -14.36
N ASP A 191 -0.80 3.12 -15.13
CA ASP A 191 -1.62 3.65 -16.23
C ASP A 191 -2.69 4.64 -15.74
N LYS A 192 -3.27 4.39 -14.56
CA LYS A 192 -4.29 5.27 -13.97
C LYS A 192 -3.69 6.58 -13.48
N TYR A 193 -2.55 6.54 -12.79
CA TYR A 193 -2.08 7.70 -12.02
C TYR A 193 -0.92 8.46 -12.67
N GLY A 194 -0.20 7.88 -13.62
CA GLY A 194 0.82 8.57 -14.44
C GLY A 194 2.24 8.10 -14.19
#